data_AF-A0A1H9UWP2-F1
#
_entry.id   AF-A0A1H9UWP2-F1
#
_cell.length_a   1.000
_cell.length_b   1.000
_cell.length_c   1.000
_cell.angle_alpha   90.00
_cell.angle_beta   90.00
_cell.angle_gamma   90.00
#
_symmetry.space_group_name_H-M   'P 1'
#
loop_
_entity.id
_entity.type
_entity.pdbx_description
1 polymer ?
#
loop_
_entity_poly.entity_id
_entity_poly.type
_entity_poly.pdbx_seq_one_letter_code
_entity_poly.pdbx_strand_id
1 'polypeptide(L)'
;MTKGSNKESIFLNEHLMAVVCVSSVITGAASLFLLSLQENNYLAIFGLVIKLITTVAMFFAFRHYNWDVTKGLMGGVFFSLMYEEAYLVLGKLWSEQDFDVYLVVGVQGSLYLAAAGMSFLMTIVITINHFIINYAIHGNPENVIFNRMAIIFKFIVYIILIVTNSMLGLSASGMWANALMYLTDMAILIMLICIESQFDSFKLLRHELLNEKRERKNNK
;
A
#
# COMPACT_ATOMS: atom_id res chain seq x y z
N MET A 1 -8.55 -8.75 -39.23
CA MET A 1 -7.63 -7.70 -38.74
C MET A 1 -8.45 -6.47 -38.34
N THR A 2 -8.87 -6.40 -37.08
CA THR A 2 -9.35 -5.17 -36.46
C THR A 2 -8.30 -4.78 -35.42
N LYS A 3 -7.52 -3.73 -35.73
CA LYS A 3 -6.59 -3.08 -34.79
C LYS A 3 -7.41 -2.41 -33.68
N GLY A 4 -7.86 -3.19 -32.71
CA GLY A 4 -8.14 -2.67 -31.39
C GLY A 4 -6.80 -2.37 -30.75
N SER A 5 -6.49 -1.10 -30.52
CA SER A 5 -5.43 -0.72 -29.60
C SER A 5 -5.79 -1.32 -28.24
N ASN A 6 -5.28 -2.52 -27.94
CA ASN A 6 -5.27 -3.05 -26.59
C ASN A 6 -4.44 -2.08 -25.78
N LYS A 7 -5.10 -1.14 -25.09
CA LYS A 7 -4.45 -0.28 -24.10
C LYS A 7 -3.95 -1.21 -22.99
N GLU A 8 -2.66 -1.52 -23.00
CA GLU A 8 -2.01 -2.22 -21.90
C GLU A 8 -2.30 -1.47 -20.59
N SER A 9 -2.63 -2.22 -19.54
CA SER A 9 -2.94 -1.64 -18.23
C SER A 9 -1.75 -0.81 -17.74
N ILE A 10 -2.02 0.40 -17.23
CA ILE A 10 -0.96 1.29 -16.70
C ILE A 10 -0.20 0.64 -15.54
N PHE A 11 -0.83 -0.30 -14.84
CA PHE A 11 -0.25 -1.07 -13.74
C PHE A 11 0.74 -2.16 -14.20
N LEU A 12 0.83 -2.44 -15.50
CA LEU A 12 1.86 -3.31 -16.07
C LEU A 12 3.15 -2.54 -16.40
N ASN A 13 3.16 -1.21 -16.26
CA ASN A 13 4.29 -0.39 -16.67
C ASN A 13 5.43 -0.38 -15.62
N GLU A 14 6.60 -0.87 -16.01
CA GLU A 14 7.81 -0.85 -15.16
C GLU A 14 8.28 0.56 -14.80
N HIS A 15 8.08 1.55 -15.67
CA HIS A 15 8.40 2.95 -15.37
C HIS A 15 7.51 3.49 -14.27
N LEU A 16 6.22 3.10 -14.23
CA LEU A 16 5.33 3.50 -13.14
C LEU A 16 5.87 2.95 -11.81
N MET A 17 6.26 1.67 -11.77
CA MET A 17 6.86 1.04 -10.58
C MET A 17 8.13 1.75 -10.11
N ALA A 18 9.02 2.12 -11.02
CA ALA A 18 10.22 2.88 -10.69
C ALA A 18 9.89 4.27 -10.12
N VAL A 19 8.94 4.98 -10.72
CA VAL A 19 8.50 6.31 -10.27
C VAL A 19 7.88 6.24 -8.87
N VAL A 20 7.00 5.28 -8.60
CA VAL A 20 6.41 5.14 -7.27
C VAL A 20 7.41 4.66 -6.22
N CYS A 21 8.38 3.82 -6.59
CA CYS A 21 9.48 3.46 -5.70
C CYS A 21 10.30 4.70 -5.32
N VAL A 22 10.72 5.50 -6.30
CA VAL A 22 11.47 6.76 -6.06
C VAL A 22 10.64 7.74 -5.24
N SER A 23 9.35 7.88 -5.56
CA SER A 23 8.43 8.74 -4.80
C SER A 23 8.35 8.32 -3.34
N SER A 24 8.19 7.01 -3.06
CA SER A 24 8.11 6.49 -1.69
C SER A 24 9.38 6.77 -0.89
N VAL A 25 10.56 6.68 -1.53
CA VAL A 25 11.85 7.00 -0.91
C VAL A 25 11.96 8.50 -0.63
N ILE A 26 11.58 9.37 -1.56
CA ILE A 26 11.65 10.83 -1.38
C ILE A 26 10.72 11.28 -0.26
N THR A 27 9.45 10.88 -0.32
CA THR A 27 8.46 11.26 0.70
C THR A 27 8.81 10.67 2.05
N GLY A 28 9.26 9.40 2.08
CA GLY A 28 9.67 8.72 3.30
C GLY A 28 10.92 9.32 3.93
N ALA A 29 11.94 9.68 3.15
CA ALA A 29 13.13 10.37 3.66
C ALA A 29 12.79 11.75 4.22
N ALA A 30 11.90 12.50 3.56
CA ALA A 30 11.41 13.78 4.07
C ALA A 30 10.63 13.62 5.37
N SER A 31 9.75 12.61 5.47
CA SER A 31 9.08 12.25 6.73
C SER A 31 10.08 11.89 7.83
N LEU A 32 11.09 11.08 7.55
CA LEU A 32 12.13 10.70 8.51
C LEU A 32 12.85 11.93 9.08
N PHE A 33 13.19 12.89 8.21
CA PHE A 33 13.79 14.16 8.64
C PHE A 33 12.84 14.96 9.54
N LEU A 34 11.55 15.09 9.20
CA LEU A 34 10.61 15.84 10.04
C LEU A 34 10.28 15.14 11.36
N LEU A 35 10.29 13.81 11.39
CA LEU A 35 10.09 13.02 12.60
C LEU A 35 11.29 13.09 13.54
N SER A 36 12.52 13.19 13.03
CA SER A 36 13.72 13.30 13.85
C SER A 36 13.84 14.66 14.57
N LEU A 37 13.14 15.68 14.07
CA LEU A 37 13.02 16.99 14.73
C LEU A 37 12.01 17.00 15.89
N GLN A 38 11.29 15.90 16.12
CA GLN A 38 10.28 15.78 17.16
C GLN A 38 10.76 14.83 18.26
N GLU A 39 10.51 15.16 19.52
CA GLU A 39 10.85 14.31 20.65
C GLU A 39 10.00 13.02 20.67
N ASN A 40 10.60 11.91 21.11
CA ASN A 40 9.93 10.62 21.38
C ASN A 40 9.28 9.89 20.18
N ASN A 41 9.71 10.15 18.94
CA ASN A 41 9.19 9.47 17.74
C ASN A 41 9.97 8.22 17.29
N TYR A 42 10.77 7.60 18.15
CA TYR A 42 11.65 6.47 17.81
C TYR A 42 10.92 5.30 17.14
N LEU A 43 9.72 4.95 17.61
CA LEU A 43 8.93 3.85 17.05
C LEU A 43 8.43 4.16 15.63
N ALA A 44 7.99 5.39 15.38
CA ALA A 44 7.55 5.83 14.05
C ALA A 44 8.72 5.87 13.06
N ILE A 45 9.89 6.35 13.51
CA ILE A 45 11.13 6.35 12.72
C ILE A 45 11.52 4.91 12.37
N PHE A 46 11.54 4.00 13.35
CA PHE A 46 11.88 2.60 13.14
C PHE A 46 10.94 1.92 12.13
N GLY A 47 9.63 2.09 12.31
CA GLY A 47 8.62 1.55 11.39
C GLY A 47 8.81 2.07 9.96
N LEU A 48 9.03 3.38 9.81
CA LEU A 48 9.25 4.00 8.51
C LEU A 48 10.55 3.52 7.83
N VAL A 49 11.64 3.35 8.59
CA VAL A 49 12.90 2.81 8.06
C VAL A 49 12.71 1.38 7.53
N ILE A 50 12.09 0.50 8.32
CA ILE A 50 11.82 -0.88 7.88
C ILE A 50 10.92 -0.89 6.65
N LYS A 51 9.85 -0.08 6.65
CA LYS A 51 8.93 0.06 5.53
C LYS A 51 9.66 0.45 4.25
N LEU A 52 10.53 1.47 4.29
CA LEU A 52 11.29 1.93 3.14
C LEU A 52 12.31 0.90 2.65
N ILE A 53 13.09 0.28 3.54
CA ILE A 53 14.05 -0.76 3.17
C ILE A 53 13.33 -1.92 2.49
N THR A 54 12.22 -2.38 3.07
CA THR A 54 11.44 -3.50 2.53
C THR A 54 10.84 -3.15 1.17
N THR A 55 10.35 -1.91 1.01
CA THR A 55 9.81 -1.37 -0.24
C THR A 55 10.85 -1.35 -1.35
N VAL A 56 12.06 -0.84 -1.07
CA VAL A 56 13.18 -0.81 -2.03
C VAL A 56 13.66 -2.22 -2.36
N ALA A 57 13.83 -3.08 -1.36
CA ALA A 57 14.20 -4.47 -1.57
C ALA A 57 13.17 -5.21 -2.43
N MET A 58 11.87 -4.94 -2.23
CA MET A 58 10.78 -5.53 -3.00
C MET A 58 10.86 -5.11 -4.47
N PHE A 59 11.09 -3.83 -4.75
CA PHE A 59 11.28 -3.35 -6.12
C PHE A 59 12.45 -4.05 -6.83
N PHE A 60 13.60 -4.19 -6.15
CA PHE A 60 14.75 -4.89 -6.72
C PHE A 60 14.50 -6.40 -6.88
N ALA A 61 13.87 -7.06 -5.91
CA ALA A 61 13.53 -8.48 -5.98
C ALA A 61 12.61 -8.76 -7.17
N PHE A 62 11.63 -7.89 -7.39
CA PHE A 62 10.72 -7.96 -8.53
C PHE A 62 11.47 -7.81 -9.85
N ARG A 63 12.33 -6.79 -9.97
CA ARG A 63 13.10 -6.52 -11.19
C ARG A 63 14.06 -7.65 -11.57
N HIS A 64 14.56 -8.39 -10.59
CA HIS A 64 15.43 -9.55 -10.82
C HIS A 64 14.66 -10.88 -10.89
N TYR A 65 13.34 -10.83 -11.08
CA TYR A 65 12.48 -12.01 -11.24
C TYR A 65 12.55 -13.00 -10.07
N ASN A 66 12.82 -12.53 -8.84
CA ASN A 66 12.75 -13.35 -7.64
C ASN A 66 11.31 -13.32 -7.09
N TRP A 67 10.42 -14.08 -7.72
CA TRP A 67 8.97 -14.07 -7.47
C TRP A 67 8.63 -14.37 -5.99
N ASP A 68 9.26 -15.38 -5.39
CA ASP A 68 8.96 -15.78 -4.01
C ASP A 68 9.48 -14.77 -2.99
N VAL A 69 10.68 -14.22 -3.22
CA VAL A 69 11.23 -13.15 -2.39
C VAL A 69 10.35 -11.91 -2.46
N THR A 70 9.91 -11.55 -3.66
CA THR A 70 9.04 -10.38 -3.87
C THR A 70 7.72 -10.56 -3.10
N LYS A 71 7.06 -11.72 -3.19
CA LYS A 71 5.83 -11.99 -2.42
C LYS A 71 6.05 -11.89 -0.92
N GLY A 72 7.16 -12.44 -0.41
CA GLY A 72 7.52 -12.32 0.99
C GLY A 72 7.70 -10.87 1.44
N LEU A 73 8.39 -10.07 0.62
CA LEU A 73 8.60 -8.64 0.88
C LEU A 73 7.30 -7.83 0.78
N MET A 74 6.40 -8.15 -0.16
CA MET A 74 5.06 -7.56 -0.20
C MET A 74 4.30 -7.80 1.09
N GLY A 75 4.31 -9.04 1.58
CA GLY A 75 3.72 -9.39 2.88
C GLY A 75 4.33 -8.56 4.02
N GLY A 76 5.66 -8.42 4.05
CA GLY A 76 6.35 -7.57 5.03
C GLY A 76 5.93 -6.10 4.98
N VAL A 77 5.78 -5.54 3.78
CA VAL A 77 5.28 -4.17 3.58
C VAL A 77 3.84 -4.03 4.06
N PHE A 78 2.95 -4.97 3.73
CA PHE A 78 1.56 -4.94 4.20
C PHE A 78 1.47 -5.04 5.73
N PHE A 79 2.25 -5.91 6.35
CA PHE A 79 2.32 -6.00 7.81
C PHE A 79 2.84 -4.71 8.44
N SER A 80 3.83 -4.05 7.83
CA SER A 80 4.33 -2.75 8.30
C SER A 80 3.25 -1.68 8.24
N LEU A 81 2.50 -1.59 7.11
CA LEU A 81 1.38 -0.66 6.96
C LEU A 81 0.28 -0.92 8.00
N MET A 82 -0.08 -2.20 8.17
CA MET A 82 -1.10 -2.60 9.13
C MET A 82 -0.70 -2.30 10.57
N TYR A 83 0.56 -2.55 10.94
CA TYR A 83 1.07 -2.26 12.28
C TYR A 83 1.05 -0.75 12.58
N GLU A 84 1.49 0.07 11.63
CA GLU A 84 1.51 1.53 11.77
C GLU A 84 0.10 2.11 11.94
N GLU A 85 -0.85 1.65 11.14
CA GLU A 85 -2.25 2.07 11.26
C GLU A 85 -2.92 1.53 12.52
N ALA A 86 -2.63 0.28 12.92
CA ALA A 86 -3.10 -0.27 14.18
C ALA A 86 -2.58 0.53 15.37
N TYR A 87 -1.30 0.91 15.34
CA TYR A 87 -0.69 1.72 16.38
C TYR A 87 -1.28 3.12 16.42
N LEU A 88 -1.52 3.76 15.27
CA LEU A 88 -2.23 5.03 15.20
C LEU A 88 -3.63 4.91 15.81
N VAL A 89 -4.44 3.98 15.32
CA VAL A 89 -5.85 3.86 15.73
C VAL A 89 -5.97 3.38 17.18
N LEU A 90 -5.42 2.21 17.50
CA LEU A 90 -5.60 1.58 18.81
C LEU A 90 -4.68 2.18 19.88
N GLY A 91 -3.47 2.57 19.50
CA GLY A 91 -2.44 3.02 20.45
C GLY A 91 -2.44 4.51 20.71
N LYS A 92 -2.86 5.34 19.75
CA LYS A 92 -2.82 6.80 19.85
C LYS A 92 -4.17 7.51 19.79
N LEU A 93 -5.15 6.97 19.08
CA LEU A 93 -6.41 7.69 18.85
C LEU A 93 -7.59 7.15 19.67
N TRP A 94 -7.58 5.84 19.97
CA TRP A 94 -8.57 5.19 20.85
C TRP A 94 -8.02 4.89 22.25
N SER A 95 -6.82 5.38 22.59
CA SER A 95 -6.41 5.51 24.00
C SER A 95 -7.35 6.48 24.71
N GLU A 96 -7.79 6.16 25.93
CA GLU A 96 -8.79 6.96 26.68
C GLU A 96 -8.42 8.46 26.75
N GLN A 97 -7.14 8.77 26.98
CA GLN A 97 -6.66 10.15 27.10
C GLN A 97 -6.71 10.93 25.79
N ASP A 98 -6.39 10.31 24.66
CA ASP A 98 -6.32 11.00 23.37
C ASP A 98 -7.69 11.03 22.68
N PHE A 99 -8.51 9.99 22.86
CA PHE A 99 -9.85 9.92 22.32
C PHE A 99 -10.71 11.13 22.73
N ASP A 100 -10.67 11.48 24.02
CA ASP A 100 -11.38 12.64 24.55
C ASP A 100 -10.83 13.95 23.98
N VAL A 101 -9.51 14.06 23.78
CA VAL A 101 -8.88 15.24 23.17
C VAL A 101 -9.38 15.45 21.74
N TYR A 102 -9.43 14.39 20.92
CA TYR A 102 -9.94 14.49 19.55
C TYR A 102 -11.45 14.79 19.51
N LEU A 103 -12.24 14.29 20.46
CA LEU A 103 -13.65 14.64 20.58
C LEU A 103 -13.86 16.11 20.97
N VAL A 104 -12.98 16.66 21.81
CA VAL A 104 -13.02 18.08 22.22
C VAL A 104 -12.67 19.03 21.06
N VAL A 105 -11.84 18.59 20.11
CA VAL A 105 -11.59 19.32 18.84
C VAL A 105 -12.83 19.33 17.92
N GLY A 106 -13.90 18.62 18.30
CA GLY A 106 -15.20 18.68 17.66
C GLY A 106 -15.26 17.87 16.37
N VAL A 107 -15.99 18.38 15.37
CA VAL A 107 -16.28 17.65 14.12
C VAL A 107 -15.01 17.20 13.38
N GLN A 108 -13.95 18.00 13.44
CA GLN A 108 -12.70 17.73 12.74
C GLN A 108 -11.94 16.53 13.33
N GLY A 109 -11.85 16.46 14.67
CA GLY A 109 -11.22 15.34 15.37
C GLY A 109 -12.00 14.05 15.19
N SER A 110 -13.34 14.11 15.25
CA SER A 110 -14.20 12.96 14.96
C SER A 110 -14.04 12.44 13.52
N LEU A 111 -13.91 13.33 12.54
CA LEU A 111 -13.66 12.95 11.15
C LEU A 111 -12.28 12.29 10.98
N TYR A 112 -11.23 12.85 11.59
CA TYR A 112 -9.89 12.26 11.55
C TYR A 112 -9.88 10.87 12.19
N LEU A 113 -10.52 10.72 13.34
CA LEU A 113 -10.65 9.45 14.05
C LEU A 113 -11.37 8.38 13.22
N ALA A 114 -12.51 8.74 12.62
CA ALA A 114 -13.28 7.85 11.77
C ALA A 114 -12.50 7.46 10.51
N ALA A 115 -11.81 8.42 9.88
CA ALA A 115 -10.98 8.17 8.71
C ALA A 115 -9.79 7.26 9.03
N ALA A 116 -9.15 7.43 10.20
CA ALA A 116 -8.05 6.57 10.63
C ALA A 116 -8.54 5.13 10.87
N GLY A 117 -9.68 4.96 11.56
CA GLY A 117 -10.30 3.65 11.77
C GLY A 117 -10.71 2.98 10.46
N MET A 118 -11.28 3.73 9.52
CA MET A 118 -11.62 3.23 8.19
C MET A 118 -10.36 2.84 7.41
N SER A 119 -9.29 3.64 7.44
CA SER A 119 -8.02 3.32 6.77
C SER A 119 -7.46 2.00 7.27
N PHE A 120 -7.47 1.78 8.60
CA PHE A 120 -7.01 0.56 9.23
C PHE A 120 -7.81 -0.67 8.78
N LEU A 121 -9.15 -0.60 8.81
CA LEU A 121 -10.01 -1.69 8.32
C LEU A 121 -9.75 -2.00 6.84
N MET A 122 -9.54 -0.97 6.02
CA MET A 122 -9.22 -1.16 4.62
C MET A 122 -7.88 -1.84 4.40
N THR A 123 -6.85 -1.53 5.21
CA THR A 123 -5.57 -2.25 5.14
C THR A 123 -5.74 -3.72 5.46
N ILE A 124 -6.56 -4.07 6.46
CA ILE A 124 -6.86 -5.48 6.76
C ILE A 124 -7.48 -6.16 5.55
N VAL A 125 -8.51 -5.55 4.95
CA VAL A 125 -9.21 -6.10 3.77
C VAL A 125 -8.25 -6.30 2.59
N ILE A 126 -7.43 -5.28 2.28
CA ILE A 126 -6.44 -5.33 1.20
C ILE A 126 -5.40 -6.41 1.48
N THR A 127 -4.91 -6.51 2.73
CA THR A 127 -3.90 -7.50 3.12
C THR A 127 -4.43 -8.92 2.99
N ILE A 128 -5.65 -9.19 3.48
CA ILE A 128 -6.28 -10.51 3.34
C ILE A 128 -6.46 -10.86 1.87
N ASN A 129 -6.94 -9.92 1.06
CA ASN A 129 -7.13 -10.17 -0.37
C ASN A 129 -5.81 -10.38 -1.10
N HIS A 130 -4.75 -9.65 -0.74
CA HIS A 130 -3.39 -9.88 -1.23
C HIS A 130 -2.93 -11.33 -0.98
N PHE A 131 -3.14 -11.85 0.24
CA PHE A 131 -2.82 -13.24 0.57
C PHE A 131 -3.59 -14.22 -0.33
N ILE A 132 -4.88 -13.99 -0.55
CA ILE A 132 -5.69 -14.84 -1.44
C ILE A 132 -5.12 -14.84 -2.86
N ILE A 133 -4.80 -13.67 -3.43
CA ILE A 133 -4.22 -13.54 -4.77
C ILE A 133 -2.87 -14.26 -4.88
N ASN A 134 -2.00 -14.08 -3.87
CA ASN A 134 -0.65 -14.60 -3.92
C ASN A 134 -0.60 -16.13 -3.82
N TYR A 135 -1.43 -16.72 -2.96
CA TYR A 135 -1.46 -18.16 -2.71
C TYR A 135 -2.41 -18.93 -3.65
N ALA A 136 -3.20 -18.24 -4.49
CA ALA A 136 -3.98 -18.88 -5.54
C ALA A 136 -3.08 -19.57 -6.59
N ILE A 137 -3.43 -20.81 -6.94
CA ILE A 137 -2.72 -21.65 -7.94
C ILE A 137 -2.85 -21.06 -9.35
N HIS A 138 -4.01 -20.49 -9.65
CA HIS A 138 -4.33 -19.85 -10.93
C HIS A 138 -4.43 -18.34 -10.73
N GLY A 139 -4.26 -17.58 -11.83
CA GLY A 139 -4.57 -16.15 -11.80
C GLY A 139 -6.05 -15.94 -11.49
N ASN A 140 -6.36 -14.96 -10.65
CA ASN A 140 -7.71 -14.58 -10.29
C ASN A 140 -7.87 -13.06 -10.50
N PRO A 141 -8.21 -12.63 -11.73
CA PRO A 141 -8.28 -11.22 -12.07
C PRO A 141 -9.39 -10.47 -11.32
N GLU A 142 -10.45 -11.16 -10.88
CA GLU A 142 -11.53 -10.56 -10.10
C GLU A 142 -11.02 -10.07 -8.74
N ASN A 143 -10.23 -10.89 -8.04
CA ASN A 143 -9.63 -10.49 -6.76
C ASN A 143 -8.62 -9.35 -6.93
N VAL A 144 -7.86 -9.33 -8.03
CA VAL A 144 -6.94 -8.21 -8.34
C VAL A 144 -7.73 -6.92 -8.59
N ILE A 145 -8.84 -6.99 -9.33
CA ILE A 145 -9.72 -5.83 -9.55
C ILE A 145 -10.33 -5.36 -8.23
N PHE A 146 -10.78 -6.28 -7.37
CA PHE A 146 -11.26 -5.94 -6.04
C PHE A 146 -10.18 -5.22 -5.20
N ASN A 147 -8.92 -5.68 -5.24
CA ASN A 147 -7.82 -5.04 -4.53
C ASN A 147 -7.56 -3.62 -5.05
N ARG A 148 -7.58 -3.44 -6.37
CA ARG A 148 -7.44 -2.12 -7.01
C ARG A 148 -8.55 -1.17 -6.55
N MET A 149 -9.80 -1.65 -6.52
CA MET A 149 -10.94 -0.84 -6.05
C MET A 149 -10.79 -0.48 -4.58
N ALA A 150 -10.42 -1.43 -3.72
CA ALA A 150 -10.19 -1.17 -2.30
C ALA A 150 -9.09 -0.12 -2.09
N ILE A 151 -8.00 -0.17 -2.85
CA ILE A 151 -6.92 0.81 -2.75
C ILE A 151 -7.36 2.20 -3.25
N ILE A 152 -8.18 2.29 -4.31
CA ILE A 152 -8.75 3.57 -4.75
C ILE A 152 -9.57 4.21 -3.63
N PHE A 153 -10.45 3.43 -2.98
CA PHE A 153 -11.20 3.93 -1.82
C PHE A 153 -10.26 4.34 -0.68
N LYS A 154 -9.17 3.59 -0.45
CA LYS A 154 -8.19 3.91 0.60
C LYS A 154 -7.46 5.22 0.29
N PHE A 155 -7.21 5.54 -0.97
CA PHE A 155 -6.64 6.83 -1.35
C PHE A 155 -7.57 7.99 -1.03
N ILE A 156 -8.88 7.81 -1.24
CA ILE A 156 -9.87 8.82 -0.83
C ILE A 156 -9.80 9.02 0.69
N VAL A 157 -9.72 7.94 1.47
CA VAL A 157 -9.58 8.01 2.94
C VAL A 157 -8.28 8.71 3.35
N TYR A 158 -7.14 8.42 2.69
CA TYR A 158 -5.90 9.14 2.97
C TYR A 158 -5.97 10.62 2.60
N ILE A 159 -6.67 11.01 1.54
CA ILE A 159 -6.91 12.43 1.23
C ILE A 159 -7.70 13.07 2.37
N ILE A 160 -8.74 12.40 2.89
CA ILE A 160 -9.49 12.88 4.05
C ILE A 160 -8.59 13.02 5.27
N LEU A 161 -7.72 12.04 5.54
CA LEU A 161 -6.73 12.10 6.63
C LEU A 161 -5.78 13.28 6.47
N ILE A 162 -5.25 13.53 5.27
CA ILE A 162 -4.36 14.67 5.00
C ILE A 162 -5.09 16.00 5.26
N VAL A 163 -6.32 16.14 4.77
CA VAL A 163 -7.12 17.37 4.93
C VAL A 163 -7.46 17.58 6.40
N THR A 164 -8.00 16.58 7.08
CA THR A 164 -8.38 16.68 8.49
C THR A 164 -7.17 16.87 9.40
N ASN A 165 -6.02 16.24 9.11
CA ASN A 165 -4.74 16.47 9.78
C ASN A 165 -4.30 17.94 9.74
N SER A 166 -4.57 18.66 8.63
CA SER A 166 -4.25 20.09 8.54
C SER A 166 -5.13 20.99 9.42
N MET A 167 -6.25 20.46 9.93
CA MET A 167 -7.23 21.20 10.72
C MET A 167 -7.09 20.95 12.24
N LEU A 168 -6.29 19.95 12.65
CA LEU A 168 -6.13 19.54 14.04
C LEU A 168 -5.24 20.46 14.91
N GLY A 169 -4.72 21.56 14.37
CA GLY A 169 -3.88 22.51 15.11
C GLY A 169 -2.51 21.95 15.54
N LEU A 170 -2.03 20.90 14.86
CA LEU A 170 -0.70 20.32 15.09
C LEU A 170 0.42 21.31 14.73
N SER A 171 1.61 21.10 15.29
CA SER A 171 2.81 21.82 14.84
C SER A 171 3.05 21.58 13.34
N ALA A 172 3.62 22.57 12.64
CA ALA A 172 3.87 22.44 11.21
C ALA A 172 4.72 21.20 10.87
N SER A 173 5.73 20.89 11.69
CA SER A 173 6.56 19.69 11.52
C SER A 173 5.77 18.39 11.69
N GLY A 174 4.89 18.31 12.69
CA GLY A 174 4.00 17.17 12.91
C GLY A 174 2.99 16.97 11.78
N MET A 175 2.35 18.06 11.36
CA MET A 175 1.38 18.07 10.26
C MET A 175 2.01 17.55 8.96
N TRP A 176 3.17 18.09 8.57
CA TRP A 176 3.87 17.68 7.35
C TRP A 176 4.45 16.27 7.45
N ALA A 177 4.94 15.85 8.61
CA ALA A 177 5.42 14.48 8.82
C ALA A 177 4.30 13.47 8.53
N ASN A 178 3.12 13.67 9.11
CA ASN A 178 1.95 12.80 8.90
C ASN A 178 1.50 12.80 7.44
N ALA A 179 1.40 13.98 6.81
CA ALA A 179 0.97 14.09 5.41
C ALA A 179 1.92 13.34 4.46
N LEU A 180 3.23 13.48 4.67
CA LEU A 180 4.25 12.77 3.87
C LEU A 180 4.27 11.26 4.16
N MET A 181 3.92 10.83 5.37
CA MET A 181 3.76 9.40 5.68
C MET A 181 2.59 8.81 4.89
N TYR A 182 1.43 9.48 4.86
CA TYR A 182 0.30 9.04 4.02
C TYR A 182 0.62 9.01 2.52
N LEU A 183 1.38 9.99 2.02
CA LEU A 183 1.85 9.99 0.63
C LEU A 183 2.83 8.83 0.35
N THR A 184 3.67 8.49 1.31
CA THR A 184 4.57 7.33 1.24
C THR A 184 3.76 6.05 1.13
N ASP A 185 2.73 5.89 1.97
CA ASP A 185 1.86 4.71 1.97
C ASP A 185 1.07 4.59 0.67
N MET A 186 0.55 5.71 0.14
CA MET A 186 -0.08 5.73 -1.18
C MET A 186 0.88 5.22 -2.26
N ALA A 187 2.11 5.74 -2.32
CA ALA A 187 3.09 5.33 -3.31
C ALA A 187 3.42 3.83 -3.21
N ILE A 188 3.56 3.33 -2.00
CA ILE A 188 3.78 1.90 -1.71
C ILE A 188 2.60 1.05 -2.21
N LEU A 189 1.36 1.44 -1.92
CA LEU A 189 0.16 0.73 -2.37
C LEU A 189 0.04 0.68 -3.90
N ILE A 190 0.40 1.77 -4.61
CA ILE A 190 0.46 1.74 -6.09
C ILE A 190 1.47 0.68 -6.55
N MET A 191 2.65 0.64 -5.93
CA MET A 191 3.67 -0.34 -6.29
C MET A 191 3.18 -1.78 -6.06
N LEU A 192 2.53 -2.03 -4.93
CA LEU A 192 1.96 -3.34 -4.60
C LEU A 192 0.95 -3.80 -5.65
N ILE A 193 0.04 -2.91 -6.09
CA ILE A 193 -0.89 -3.21 -7.19
C ILE A 193 -0.16 -3.52 -8.48
N CYS A 194 0.87 -2.75 -8.83
CA CYS A 194 1.59 -2.96 -10.08
C CYS A 194 2.22 -4.36 -10.11
N ILE A 195 2.87 -4.74 -9.01
CA ILE A 195 3.49 -6.06 -8.84
C ILE A 195 2.42 -7.16 -8.86
N GLU A 196 1.32 -7.03 -8.12
CA GLU A 196 0.19 -7.98 -8.14
C GLU A 196 -0.39 -8.16 -9.54
N SER A 197 -0.57 -7.06 -10.26
CA SER A 197 -1.12 -7.05 -11.61
C SER A 197 -0.22 -7.78 -12.60
N GLN A 198 1.10 -7.62 -12.48
CA GLN A 198 2.04 -8.41 -13.25
C GLN A 198 2.03 -9.88 -12.83
N PHE A 199 2.05 -10.18 -11.52
CA PHE A 199 1.97 -11.56 -11.02
C PHE A 199 0.78 -12.32 -11.58
N ASP A 200 -0.40 -11.72 -11.54
CA ASP A 200 -1.64 -12.34 -12.03
C ASP A 200 -1.59 -12.58 -13.55
N SER A 201 -1.09 -11.60 -14.30
CA SER A 201 -0.89 -11.73 -15.76
C SER A 201 0.05 -12.89 -16.11
N PHE A 202 1.14 -13.07 -15.37
CA PHE A 202 2.05 -14.19 -15.56
C PHE A 202 1.42 -15.54 -15.20
N LYS A 203 0.60 -15.61 -14.13
CA LYS A 203 -0.13 -16.83 -13.76
C LYS A 203 -1.12 -17.24 -14.86
N LEU A 204 -1.86 -16.29 -15.42
CA LEU A 204 -2.79 -16.52 -16.53
C LEU A 204 -2.06 -17.04 -17.77
N LEU A 205 -1.02 -16.35 -18.22
CA LEU A 205 -0.24 -16.74 -19.40
C LEU A 205 0.36 -18.15 -19.23
N ARG A 206 0.89 -18.47 -18.04
CA ARG A 206 1.44 -19.81 -17.76
C ARG A 206 0.37 -20.88 -17.88
N HIS A 207 -0.84 -20.62 -17.39
CA HIS A 207 -1.94 -21.59 -17.44
C HIS A 207 -2.40 -21.84 -18.89
N GLU A 208 -2.53 -20.77 -19.69
CA GLU A 208 -2.86 -20.86 -21.13
C GLU A 208 -1.83 -21.71 -21.89
N LEU A 209 -0.54 -21.44 -21.70
CA LEU A 209 0.54 -22.20 -22.34
C LEU A 209 0.57 -23.68 -21.93
N LEU A 210 0.24 -23.99 -20.67
CA LEU A 210 0.14 -25.37 -20.19
C LEU A 210 -1.05 -26.10 -20.79
N ASN A 211 -2.17 -25.41 -21.00
CA ASN A 211 -3.35 -25.98 -21.66
C ASN A 211 -3.08 -26.27 -23.14
N GLU A 212 -2.50 -25.32 -23.87
CA GLU A 212 -2.09 -25.57 -25.26
C GLU A 212 -1.15 -26.78 -25.37
N LYS A 213 -0.18 -26.91 -24.45
CA LYS A 213 0.76 -28.03 -24.44
C LYS A 213 0.05 -29.37 -24.18
N ARG A 214 -1.00 -29.39 -23.35
CA ARG A 214 -1.83 -30.58 -23.10
C ARG A 214 -2.67 -30.94 -24.32
N GLU A 215 -3.30 -29.95 -24.97
CA GLU A 215 -4.07 -30.15 -26.20
C GLU A 215 -3.21 -30.70 -27.34
N ARG A 216 -1.99 -30.17 -27.53
CA ARG A 216 -1.03 -30.68 -28.51
C ARG A 216 -0.58 -32.13 -28.25
N LYS A 217 -0.61 -32.58 -26.99
CA LYS A 217 -0.31 -33.97 -26.63
C LYS A 217 -1.49 -34.91 -26.84
N ASN A 218 -2.71 -34.44 -26.64
CA ASN A 218 -3.92 -35.24 -26.83
C ASN A 218 -4.33 -35.36 -28.30
N ASN A 219 -3.92 -34.42 -29.15
CA ASN A 219 -4.15 -34.43 -30.60
C ASN A 219 -3.03 -35.13 -31.41
N LYS A 220 -2.09 -35.82 -30.74
CA LYS A 220 -1.06 -36.68 -31.34
C LYS A 220 -1.31 -38.12 -30.93
#